data_AF-A0A8U0A8P0-F1
#
_entry.id   AF-A0A8U0A8P0-F1
#
_cell.length_a   1.000
_cell.length_b   1.000
_cell.length_c   1.000
_cell.angle_alpha   90.00
_cell.angle_beta   90.00
_cell.angle_gamma   90.00
#
_symmetry.space_group_name_H-M   'P 1'
#
loop_
_entity.id
_entity.type
_entity.pdbx_description
1 polymer ?
#
loop_
_entity_poly.entity_id
_entity_poly.type
_entity_poly.pdbx_seq_one_letter_code
_entity_poly.pdbx_strand_id
1 'polypeptide(L)'
;MGNPFVEDLNDIFRGVRVRVKTSSHTYEGWGGRWNYSDQAFLVYDAEREDGERVGAVTITAPEAVERLDPLPPITEVRTDTVAPSPYSVRRTDDTDHQQFVKLTRERGHLLTYPTVRPVDASDHAYEIVAGHRRFHAARKAGLETIGVRIVELDDWEAVTWFVDEHIPVEGGDEQDMYSQQDIDRAISRLREEWPDDRLRELTPLIPYLRETLAATRREAIRHGHVTTG
;
A
#
# COMPACT_ATOMS: atom_id res chain seq x y z
N MET A 1 -32.11 -15.55 25.06
CA MET A 1 -31.98 -14.18 24.53
C MET A 1 -30.55 -14.05 24.04
N GLY A 2 -30.34 -13.75 22.76
CA GLY A 2 -29.01 -13.55 22.20
C GLY A 2 -28.34 -12.34 22.83
N ASN A 3 -27.01 -12.33 22.88
CA ASN A 3 -26.27 -11.15 23.30
C ASN A 3 -26.29 -10.15 22.13
N PRO A 4 -26.93 -8.97 22.25
CA PRO A 4 -27.11 -8.03 21.14
C PRO A 4 -25.77 -7.55 20.55
N PHE A 5 -24.73 -7.45 21.37
CA PHE A 5 -23.38 -7.12 20.89
C PHE A 5 -22.80 -8.19 19.96
N VAL A 6 -23.15 -9.46 20.15
CA VAL A 6 -22.71 -10.58 19.31
C VAL A 6 -23.50 -10.65 18.01
N GLU A 7 -24.77 -10.25 18.04
CA GLU A 7 -25.59 -10.10 16.84
C GLU A 7 -25.03 -8.99 15.94
N ASP A 8 -24.67 -7.84 16.52
CA ASP A 8 -24.02 -6.73 15.80
C ASP A 8 -22.66 -7.15 15.19
N LEU A 9 -21.82 -7.86 15.94
CA LEU A 9 -20.54 -8.37 15.41
C LEU A 9 -20.74 -9.41 14.30
N ASN A 10 -21.76 -10.24 14.40
CA ASN A 10 -22.09 -11.19 13.34
C ASN A 10 -22.52 -10.46 12.07
N ASP A 11 -23.32 -9.41 12.19
CA ASP A 11 -23.77 -8.64 11.02
C ASP A 11 -22.61 -7.88 10.34
N ILE A 12 -21.61 -7.44 11.11
CA ILE A 12 -20.42 -6.76 10.58
C ILE A 12 -19.51 -7.70 9.77
N PHE A 13 -19.28 -8.92 10.29
CA PHE A 13 -18.26 -9.81 9.75
C PHE A 13 -18.80 -10.98 8.93
N ARG A 14 -20.09 -11.28 8.99
CA ARG A 14 -20.67 -12.38 8.21
C ARG A 14 -20.61 -12.08 6.72
N GLY A 15 -20.05 -13.02 5.96
CA GLY A 15 -20.06 -12.99 4.50
C GLY A 15 -19.14 -11.93 3.88
N VAL A 16 -18.34 -11.22 4.67
CA VAL A 16 -17.27 -10.34 4.18
C VAL A 16 -15.93 -11.05 4.26
N ARG A 17 -14.96 -10.63 3.42
CA ARG A 17 -13.58 -11.08 3.60
C ARG A 17 -13.05 -10.54 4.92
N VAL A 18 -12.34 -11.38 5.65
CA VAL A 18 -11.78 -11.06 6.97
C VAL A 18 -10.35 -11.55 7.05
N ARG A 19 -9.53 -10.83 7.81
CA ARG A 19 -8.24 -11.27 8.30
C ARG A 19 -8.35 -11.49 9.80
N VAL A 20 -7.93 -12.65 10.27
CA VAL A 20 -8.00 -13.04 11.67
C VAL A 20 -6.60 -13.36 12.16
N LYS A 21 -6.13 -12.61 13.16
CA LYS A 21 -4.81 -12.78 13.75
C LYS A 21 -4.93 -13.61 15.03
N THR A 22 -4.05 -14.58 15.18
CA THR A 22 -3.80 -15.29 16.44
C THR A 22 -2.34 -15.07 16.84
N SER A 23 -1.98 -15.55 18.02
CA SER A 23 -0.59 -15.49 18.51
C SER A 23 0.41 -16.27 17.65
N SER A 24 -0.07 -17.16 16.78
CA SER A 24 0.80 -18.04 15.97
C SER A 24 0.61 -17.88 14.47
N HIS A 25 -0.59 -17.52 14.01
CA HIS A 25 -0.93 -17.50 12.59
C HIS A 25 -1.90 -16.36 12.24
N THR A 26 -1.74 -15.84 11.04
CA THR A 26 -2.76 -15.03 10.38
C THR A 26 -3.57 -15.90 9.40
N TYR A 27 -4.89 -15.75 9.44
CA TYR A 27 -5.83 -16.40 8.53
C TYR A 27 -6.57 -15.34 7.72
N GLU A 28 -6.79 -15.59 6.44
CA GLU A 28 -7.73 -14.81 5.63
C GLU A 28 -8.82 -15.70 5.04
N GLY A 29 -10.07 -15.29 5.15
CA GLY A 29 -11.20 -16.07 4.66
C GLY A 29 -12.48 -15.25 4.64
N TRP A 30 -13.62 -15.93 4.64
CA TRP A 30 -14.93 -15.30 4.72
C TRP A 30 -15.46 -15.42 6.15
N GLY A 31 -15.79 -14.28 6.75
CA GLY A 31 -16.26 -14.25 8.14
C GLY A 31 -17.60 -14.97 8.27
N GLY A 32 -17.71 -15.77 9.33
CA GLY A 32 -18.87 -16.60 9.61
C GLY A 32 -19.67 -16.08 10.78
N ARG A 33 -19.56 -16.77 11.92
CA ARG A 33 -20.26 -16.40 13.16
C ARG A 33 -19.29 -16.42 14.34
N TRP A 34 -19.52 -15.52 15.27
CA TRP A 34 -18.97 -15.55 16.61
C TRP A 34 -19.66 -16.60 17.45
N ASN A 35 -18.86 -17.42 18.12
CA ASN A 35 -19.28 -18.29 19.19
C ASN A 35 -18.82 -17.70 20.53
N TYR A 36 -19.78 -17.14 21.27
CA TYR A 36 -19.51 -16.38 22.48
C TYR A 36 -19.00 -17.25 23.64
N SER A 37 -19.52 -18.47 23.81
CA SER A 37 -19.09 -19.34 24.92
C SER A 37 -17.62 -19.72 24.83
N ASP A 38 -17.14 -19.88 23.60
CA ASP A 38 -15.82 -20.39 23.30
C ASP A 38 -14.86 -19.27 22.88
N GLN A 39 -15.30 -18.01 22.93
CA GLN A 39 -14.58 -16.84 22.41
C GLN A 39 -14.00 -17.08 21.01
N ALA A 40 -14.75 -17.76 20.15
CA ALA A 40 -14.25 -18.26 18.88
C ALA A 40 -14.95 -17.61 17.69
N PHE A 41 -14.24 -17.48 16.58
CA PHE A 41 -14.76 -16.91 15.35
C PHE A 41 -14.62 -17.90 14.20
N LEU A 42 -15.73 -18.21 13.54
CA LEU A 42 -15.73 -19.10 12.38
C LEU A 42 -15.31 -18.32 11.13
N VAL A 43 -14.34 -18.88 10.41
CA VAL A 43 -13.88 -18.40 9.10
C VAL A 43 -14.08 -19.51 8.07
N TYR A 44 -14.71 -19.19 6.96
CA TYR A 44 -14.90 -20.10 5.81
C TYR A 44 -13.81 -19.86 4.75
N ASP A 45 -13.41 -20.93 4.05
CA ASP A 45 -12.34 -20.89 3.03
C ASP A 45 -11.10 -20.10 3.50
N ALA A 46 -10.69 -20.38 4.73
CA ALA A 46 -9.54 -19.77 5.36
C ALA A 46 -8.25 -20.26 4.70
N GLU A 47 -7.38 -19.32 4.38
CA GLU A 47 -6.00 -19.53 3.96
C GLU A 47 -5.08 -18.93 5.03
N ARG A 48 -4.03 -19.64 5.40
CA ARG A 48 -2.99 -19.15 6.32
C ARG A 48 -1.98 -18.30 5.57
N GLU A 49 -1.26 -17.46 6.31
CA GLU A 49 -0.21 -16.58 5.76
C GLU A 49 0.92 -17.31 5.00
N ASP A 50 1.13 -18.60 5.27
CA ASP A 50 2.07 -19.47 4.54
C ASP A 50 1.50 -20.05 3.23
N GLY A 51 0.26 -19.66 2.86
CA GLY A 51 -0.45 -20.12 1.68
C GLY A 51 -1.20 -21.45 1.88
N GLU A 52 -1.20 -22.03 3.08
CA GLU A 52 -1.95 -23.26 3.35
C GLU A 52 -3.47 -22.98 3.35
N ARG A 53 -4.20 -23.70 2.49
CA ARG A 53 -5.68 -23.66 2.48
C ARG A 53 -6.24 -24.57 3.57
N VAL A 54 -6.79 -23.95 4.62
CA VAL A 54 -7.35 -24.64 5.80
C VAL A 54 -8.83 -24.97 5.61
N GLY A 55 -9.55 -24.22 4.77
CA GLY A 55 -10.98 -24.41 4.56
C GLY A 55 -11.81 -23.77 5.68
N ALA A 56 -12.84 -24.45 6.20
CA ALA A 56 -13.63 -23.90 7.30
C ALA A 56 -12.93 -24.15 8.64
N VAL A 57 -12.61 -23.09 9.39
CA VAL A 57 -11.90 -23.16 10.67
C VAL A 57 -12.57 -22.29 11.73
N THR A 58 -12.68 -22.81 12.95
CA THR A 58 -13.10 -22.03 14.10
C THR A 58 -11.85 -21.57 14.84
N ILE A 59 -11.59 -20.27 14.84
CA ILE A 59 -10.42 -19.66 15.47
C ILE A 59 -10.81 -19.25 16.88
N THR A 60 -10.23 -19.93 17.87
CA THR A 60 -10.46 -19.66 19.29
C THR A 60 -9.62 -18.48 19.75
N ALA A 61 -10.22 -17.56 20.51
CA ALA A 61 -9.60 -16.38 21.09
C ALA A 61 -8.73 -15.61 20.07
N PRO A 62 -9.31 -15.15 18.94
CA PRO A 62 -8.55 -14.33 17.99
C PRO A 62 -8.10 -13.03 18.67
N GLU A 63 -6.87 -12.62 18.42
CA GLU A 63 -6.32 -11.34 18.93
C GLU A 63 -6.94 -10.15 18.21
N ALA A 64 -7.20 -10.31 16.90
CA ALA A 64 -7.90 -9.33 16.08
C ALA A 64 -8.70 -10.00 14.96
N VAL A 65 -9.85 -9.42 14.64
CA VAL A 65 -10.63 -9.73 13.43
C VAL A 65 -10.81 -8.43 12.66
N GLU A 66 -10.17 -8.36 11.50
CA GLU A 66 -10.18 -7.21 10.60
C GLU A 66 -11.08 -7.54 9.41
N ARG A 67 -11.97 -6.62 9.04
CA ARG A 67 -12.71 -6.73 7.77
C ARG A 67 -11.76 -6.30 6.65
N LEU A 68 -11.67 -7.14 5.63
CA LEU A 68 -10.96 -6.81 4.40
C LEU A 68 -11.98 -6.29 3.40
N ASP A 69 -11.75 -5.10 2.88
CA ASP A 69 -12.57 -4.59 1.79
C ASP A 69 -12.38 -5.45 0.53
N PRO A 70 -13.46 -5.71 -0.22
CA PRO A 70 -13.35 -6.42 -1.49
C PRO A 70 -12.40 -5.62 -2.40
N LEU A 71 -11.41 -6.31 -2.95
CA LEU A 71 -10.51 -5.70 -3.91
C LEU A 71 -11.34 -5.13 -5.08
N PRO A 72 -11.03 -3.92 -5.57
CA PRO A 72 -11.68 -3.38 -6.75
C PRO A 72 -11.61 -4.36 -7.92
N PRO A 73 -12.64 -4.39 -8.77
CA PRO A 73 -12.61 -5.20 -9.98
C PRO A 73 -11.43 -4.79 -10.87
N ILE A 74 -10.96 -5.73 -11.69
CA ILE A 74 -9.96 -5.43 -12.69
C ILE A 74 -10.63 -4.76 -13.88
N THR A 75 -10.17 -3.56 -14.22
CA THR A 75 -10.63 -2.81 -15.39
C THR A 75 -9.48 -2.69 -16.38
N GLU A 76 -9.76 -2.93 -17.65
CA GLU A 76 -8.78 -2.72 -18.71
C GLU A 76 -8.78 -1.26 -19.14
N VAL A 77 -7.62 -0.62 -19.08
CA VAL A 77 -7.43 0.78 -19.48
C VAL A 77 -6.29 0.89 -20.48
N ARG A 78 -6.29 1.95 -21.29
CA ARG A 78 -5.19 2.21 -22.21
C ARG A 78 -3.95 2.63 -21.43
N THR A 79 -2.81 2.04 -21.74
CA THR A 79 -1.55 2.30 -21.05
C THR A 79 -1.08 3.76 -21.17
N ASP A 80 -1.42 4.45 -22.27
CA ASP A 80 -1.07 5.85 -22.51
C ASP A 80 -1.89 6.85 -21.67
N THR A 81 -3.09 6.45 -21.22
CA THR A 81 -3.95 7.27 -20.35
C THR A 81 -3.55 7.24 -18.88
N VAL A 82 -2.56 6.42 -18.51
CA VAL A 82 -2.10 6.26 -17.13
C VAL A 82 -0.78 7.03 -16.92
N ALA A 83 -0.75 7.90 -15.92
CA ALA A 83 0.45 8.60 -15.46
C ALA A 83 1.24 7.74 -14.45
N PRO A 84 2.58 7.78 -14.48
CA PRO A 84 3.36 7.32 -13.34
C PRO A 84 3.15 8.25 -12.14
N SER A 85 3.26 7.73 -10.91
CA SER A 85 3.27 8.60 -9.72
C SER A 85 4.46 9.58 -9.77
N PRO A 86 4.24 10.87 -9.43
CA PRO A 86 5.32 11.85 -9.34
C PRO A 86 6.33 11.51 -8.23
N TYR A 87 5.91 10.82 -7.17
CA TYR A 87 6.73 10.60 -5.98
C TYR A 87 7.58 9.32 -6.05
N SER A 88 7.25 8.39 -6.94
CA SER A 88 7.97 7.11 -7.03
C SER A 88 9.42 7.29 -7.51
N VAL A 89 10.36 6.79 -6.71
CA VAL A 89 11.80 6.86 -7.00
C VAL A 89 12.43 5.49 -7.23
N ARG A 90 11.64 4.41 -7.24
CA ARG A 90 12.17 3.06 -7.47
C ARG A 90 12.95 3.00 -8.78
N ARG A 91 14.12 2.39 -8.69
CA ARG A 91 14.96 2.10 -9.84
C ARG A 91 14.29 1.09 -10.78
N THR A 92 14.48 1.34 -12.07
CA THR A 92 13.97 0.50 -13.17
C THR A 92 15.09 0.14 -14.15
N ASP A 93 16.34 0.42 -13.79
CA ASP A 93 17.54 0.14 -14.59
C ASP A 93 18.25 -1.15 -14.18
N ASP A 94 17.80 -1.79 -13.10
CA ASP A 94 18.37 -3.04 -12.62
C ASP A 94 18.06 -4.24 -13.54
N THR A 95 18.96 -5.23 -13.54
CA THR A 95 18.88 -6.41 -14.42
C THR A 95 17.58 -7.20 -14.22
N ASP A 96 17.14 -7.35 -12.98
CA ASP A 96 15.91 -8.08 -12.65
C ASP A 96 14.69 -7.38 -13.25
N HIS A 97 14.65 -6.05 -13.20
CA HIS A 97 13.63 -5.25 -13.86
C HIS A 97 13.63 -5.45 -15.37
N GLN A 98 14.80 -5.41 -16.00
CA GLN A 98 14.92 -5.59 -17.45
C GLN A 98 14.47 -6.98 -17.88
N GLN A 99 14.78 -8.01 -17.07
CA GLN A 99 14.25 -9.35 -17.28
C GLN A 99 12.72 -9.38 -17.13
N PHE A 100 12.16 -8.69 -16.13
CA PHE A 100 10.72 -8.58 -15.96
C PHE A 100 10.03 -7.88 -17.14
N VAL A 101 10.61 -6.79 -17.68
CA VAL A 101 10.12 -6.12 -18.90
C VAL A 101 10.13 -7.09 -20.08
N LYS A 102 11.21 -7.84 -20.28
CA LYS A 102 11.32 -8.83 -21.37
C LYS A 102 10.23 -9.89 -21.26
N LEU A 103 10.06 -10.48 -20.08
CA LEU A 103 9.05 -11.51 -19.83
C LEU A 103 7.62 -10.96 -20.00
N THR A 104 7.38 -9.71 -19.59
CA THR A 104 6.08 -9.05 -19.79
C THR A 104 5.79 -8.89 -21.28
N ARG A 105 6.78 -8.49 -22.08
CA ARG A 105 6.65 -8.39 -23.54
C ARG A 105 6.38 -9.72 -24.21
N GLU A 106 7.10 -10.77 -23.80
CA GLU A 106 6.92 -12.13 -24.34
C GLU A 106 5.53 -12.70 -24.02
N ARG A 107 4.96 -12.37 -22.85
CA ARG A 107 3.63 -12.84 -22.42
C ARG A 107 2.47 -11.99 -22.96
N GLY A 108 2.72 -10.72 -23.25
CA GLY A 108 1.69 -9.77 -23.68
C GLY A 108 0.74 -9.28 -22.57
N HIS A 109 0.98 -9.60 -21.30
CA HIS A 109 0.17 -9.14 -20.16
C HIS A 109 0.97 -9.12 -18.84
N LEU A 110 0.45 -8.40 -17.84
CA LEU A 110 0.96 -8.42 -16.46
C LEU A 110 0.37 -9.59 -15.67
N LEU A 111 1.17 -10.23 -14.81
CA LEU A 111 0.68 -11.29 -13.91
C LEU A 111 -0.13 -10.74 -12.72
N THR A 112 0.17 -9.51 -12.31
CA THR A 112 -0.53 -8.81 -11.22
C THR A 112 -0.83 -7.38 -11.62
N TYR A 113 -2.00 -6.90 -11.24
CA TYR A 113 -2.57 -5.63 -11.73
C TYR A 113 -2.16 -4.46 -10.84
N PRO A 114 -1.59 -3.37 -11.38
CA PRO A 114 -1.31 -2.17 -10.60
C PRO A 114 -2.61 -1.51 -10.15
N THR A 115 -2.51 -0.65 -9.14
CA THR A 115 -3.62 0.14 -8.63
C THR A 115 -3.47 1.57 -9.12
N VAL A 116 -4.56 2.14 -9.61
CA VAL A 116 -4.63 3.52 -10.10
C VAL A 116 -5.76 4.28 -9.41
N ARG A 117 -5.63 5.60 -9.40
CA ARG A 117 -6.71 6.54 -9.07
C ARG A 117 -7.10 7.37 -10.29
N PRO A 118 -8.36 7.80 -10.43
CA PRO A 118 -8.74 8.82 -11.42
C PRO A 118 -8.01 10.14 -11.16
N VAL A 119 -7.66 10.87 -12.21
CA VAL A 119 -7.09 12.23 -12.10
C VAL A 119 -7.73 13.15 -13.13
N ASP A 120 -7.94 14.41 -12.74
CA ASP A 120 -8.47 15.46 -13.62
C ASP A 120 -7.33 16.15 -14.40
N ALA A 121 -6.64 15.40 -15.26
CA ALA A 121 -5.57 15.92 -16.11
C ALA A 121 -5.93 15.84 -17.61
N SER A 122 -5.43 16.77 -18.42
CA SER A 122 -5.76 16.81 -19.87
C SER A 122 -5.25 15.59 -20.65
N ASP A 123 -4.11 15.03 -20.21
CA ASP A 123 -3.37 14.02 -20.96
C ASP A 123 -3.45 12.63 -20.31
N HIS A 124 -3.96 12.55 -19.09
CA HIS A 124 -4.03 11.32 -18.30
C HIS A 124 -5.37 11.24 -17.57
N ALA A 125 -6.04 10.09 -17.68
CA ALA A 125 -7.28 9.81 -16.95
C ALA A 125 -7.01 9.17 -15.58
N TYR A 126 -5.82 8.58 -15.41
CA TYR A 126 -5.45 7.83 -14.22
C TYR A 126 -4.01 8.11 -13.80
N GLU A 127 -3.73 7.94 -12.51
CA GLU A 127 -2.38 7.94 -11.94
C GLU A 127 -2.12 6.65 -11.17
N ILE A 128 -0.93 6.08 -11.31
CA ILE A 128 -0.52 4.90 -10.52
C ILE A 128 -0.32 5.29 -9.06
N VAL A 129 -0.95 4.55 -8.16
CA VAL A 129 -0.72 4.64 -6.72
C VAL A 129 0.04 3.43 -6.16
N ALA A 130 -0.13 2.25 -6.77
CA ALA A 130 0.59 1.04 -6.38
C ALA A 130 1.04 0.21 -7.60
N GLY A 131 2.18 -0.48 -7.47
CA GLY A 131 2.72 -1.31 -8.55
C GLY A 131 3.51 -0.54 -9.61
N HIS A 132 4.20 0.53 -9.23
CA HIS A 132 5.04 1.39 -10.08
C HIS A 132 5.94 0.63 -11.07
N ARG A 133 6.69 -0.38 -10.60
CA ARG A 133 7.56 -1.20 -11.48
C ARG A 133 6.75 -2.04 -12.48
N ARG A 134 5.56 -2.54 -12.10
CA ARG A 134 4.68 -3.30 -12.99
C ARG A 134 4.16 -2.44 -14.12
N PHE A 135 3.73 -1.23 -13.79
CA PHE A 135 3.34 -0.24 -14.79
C PHE A 135 4.50 0.14 -15.71
N HIS A 136 5.68 0.42 -15.16
CA HIS A 136 6.87 0.71 -15.96
C HIS A 136 7.18 -0.42 -16.95
N ALA A 137 7.13 -1.68 -16.47
CA ALA A 137 7.38 -2.85 -17.29
C ALA A 137 6.35 -2.98 -18.42
N ALA A 138 5.06 -2.74 -18.16
CA ALA A 138 4.02 -2.75 -19.19
C ALA A 138 4.24 -1.67 -20.25
N ARG A 139 4.55 -0.43 -19.84
CA ARG A 139 4.87 0.66 -20.77
C ARG A 139 6.07 0.31 -21.65
N LYS A 140 7.16 -0.18 -21.04
CA LYS A 140 8.37 -0.57 -21.77
C LYS A 140 8.15 -1.80 -22.65
N ALA A 141 7.31 -2.73 -22.24
CA ALA A 141 6.93 -3.89 -23.02
C ALA A 141 6.13 -3.50 -24.28
N GLY A 142 5.49 -2.33 -24.29
CA GLY A 142 4.69 -1.83 -25.40
C GLY A 142 3.24 -2.35 -25.37
N LEU A 143 2.71 -2.64 -24.18
CA LEU A 143 1.31 -3.07 -24.05
C LEU A 143 0.38 -1.87 -24.31
N GLU A 144 -0.56 -2.03 -25.25
CA GLU A 144 -1.55 -0.99 -25.57
C GLU A 144 -2.53 -0.76 -24.43
N THR A 145 -2.92 -1.84 -23.75
CA THR A 145 -3.82 -1.84 -22.60
C THR A 145 -3.23 -2.62 -21.43
N ILE A 146 -3.68 -2.30 -20.22
CA ILE A 146 -3.35 -3.00 -18.99
C ILE A 146 -4.58 -3.15 -18.11
N GLY A 147 -4.69 -4.29 -17.43
CA GLY A 147 -5.64 -4.46 -16.34
C GLY A 147 -5.15 -3.71 -15.10
N VAL A 148 -6.02 -2.91 -14.49
CA VAL A 148 -5.75 -2.11 -13.28
C VAL A 148 -6.87 -2.27 -12.27
N ARG A 149 -6.57 -1.98 -10.99
CA ARG A 149 -7.58 -1.74 -9.96
C ARG A 149 -7.79 -0.24 -9.81
N ILE A 150 -9.02 0.23 -9.95
CA ILE A 150 -9.35 1.64 -9.79
C ILE A 150 -9.82 1.87 -8.35
N VAL A 151 -9.19 2.80 -7.66
CA VAL A 151 -9.56 3.27 -6.32
C VAL A 151 -9.81 4.77 -6.38
N GLU A 152 -10.86 5.22 -5.71
CA GLU A 152 -11.13 6.66 -5.56
C GLU A 152 -10.28 7.18 -4.41
N LEU A 153 -9.27 7.99 -4.74
CA LEU A 153 -8.37 8.62 -3.77
C LEU A 153 -8.16 10.09 -4.15
N ASP A 154 -8.34 10.98 -3.19
CA ASP A 154 -7.88 12.35 -3.37
C ASP A 154 -6.33 12.44 -3.35
N ASP A 155 -5.79 13.62 -3.65
CA ASP A 155 -4.34 13.82 -3.74
C ASP A 155 -3.62 13.52 -2.42
N TRP A 156 -4.26 13.82 -1.29
CA TRP A 156 -3.68 13.58 0.03
C TRP A 156 -3.75 12.10 0.41
N GLU A 157 -4.85 11.42 0.10
CA GLU A 157 -5.01 9.98 0.30
C GLU A 157 -4.01 9.19 -0.57
N ALA A 158 -3.77 9.63 -1.80
CA ALA A 158 -2.78 9.03 -2.69
C ALA A 158 -1.35 9.16 -2.15
N VAL A 159 -1.00 10.33 -1.59
CA VAL A 159 0.28 10.55 -0.91
C VAL A 159 0.39 9.69 0.35
N THR A 160 -0.67 9.60 1.14
CA THR A 160 -0.72 8.78 2.35
C THR A 160 -0.44 7.31 1.99
N TRP A 161 -1.15 6.79 1.00
CA TRP A 161 -0.94 5.43 0.49
C TRP A 161 0.50 5.22 -0.01
N PHE A 162 1.02 6.17 -0.80
CA PHE A 162 2.39 6.10 -1.30
C PHE A 162 3.41 6.00 -0.15
N VAL A 163 3.26 6.81 0.89
CA VAL A 163 4.15 6.80 2.06
C VAL A 163 4.04 5.47 2.79
N ASP A 164 2.83 4.97 3.03
CA ASP A 164 2.60 3.71 3.74
C ASP A 164 3.18 2.49 3.00
N GLU A 165 3.19 2.49 1.66
CA GLU A 165 3.75 1.38 0.86
C GLU A 165 5.28 1.39 0.74
N HIS A 166 5.95 2.50 1.05
CA HIS A 166 7.35 2.67 0.67
C HIS A 166 8.26 3.11 1.81
N ILE A 167 7.73 3.70 2.88
CA ILE A 167 8.51 4.29 3.96
C ILE A 167 8.24 3.52 5.25
N PRO A 168 9.27 2.95 5.90
CA PRO A 168 9.06 2.13 7.08
C PRO A 168 8.59 3.00 8.26
N VAL A 169 7.70 2.45 9.07
CA VAL A 169 7.39 2.98 10.40
C VAL A 169 8.49 2.51 11.36
N GLU A 170 8.86 3.34 12.33
CA GLU A 170 9.86 2.98 13.35
C GLU A 170 9.47 1.68 14.07
N GLY A 171 10.34 0.66 13.97
CA GLY A 171 10.10 -0.67 14.54
C GLY A 171 9.19 -1.59 13.70
N GLY A 172 8.80 -1.17 12.49
CA GLY A 172 8.06 -1.98 11.53
C GLY A 172 8.95 -2.89 10.68
N ASP A 173 8.32 -3.64 9.77
CA ASP A 173 9.04 -4.42 8.76
C ASP A 173 9.63 -3.49 7.70
N GLU A 174 10.95 -3.56 7.52
CA GLU A 174 11.70 -2.77 6.55
C GLU A 174 11.92 -3.53 5.23
N GLN A 175 11.47 -4.78 5.15
CA GLN A 175 11.64 -5.60 3.96
C GLN A 175 10.86 -4.98 2.78
N ASP A 176 11.54 -4.84 1.64
CA ASP A 176 11.04 -4.19 0.42
C ASP A 176 10.69 -2.70 0.51
N MET A 177 10.99 -2.03 1.64
CA MET A 177 10.86 -0.58 1.82
C MET A 177 11.99 0.19 1.13
N TYR A 178 11.83 1.51 1.00
CA TYR A 178 12.84 2.36 0.40
C TYR A 178 14.11 2.44 1.23
N SER A 179 15.25 2.51 0.53
CA SER A 179 16.51 2.85 1.16
C SER A 179 16.49 4.29 1.67
N GLN A 180 17.36 4.65 2.61
CA GLN A 180 17.46 6.03 3.11
C GLN A 180 17.59 7.07 1.98
N GLN A 181 18.41 6.77 0.96
CA GLN A 181 18.60 7.66 -0.18
C GLN A 181 17.33 7.84 -1.03
N ASP A 182 16.53 6.78 -1.15
CA ASP A 182 15.25 6.82 -1.86
C ASP A 182 14.19 7.55 -1.05
N ILE A 183 14.17 7.38 0.28
CA ILE A 183 13.31 8.13 1.20
C ILE A 183 13.60 9.63 1.09
N ASP A 184 14.88 10.03 1.16
CA ASP A 184 15.27 11.44 1.04
C ASP A 184 14.82 12.06 -0.29
N ARG A 185 14.93 11.29 -1.38
CA ARG A 185 14.49 11.73 -2.71
C ARG A 185 12.97 11.81 -2.81
N ALA A 186 12.25 10.84 -2.26
CA ALA A 186 10.79 10.84 -2.22
C ALA A 186 10.26 12.05 -1.42
N ILE A 187 10.82 12.31 -0.23
CA ILE A 187 10.50 13.48 0.59
C ILE A 187 10.79 14.78 -0.17
N SER A 188 11.90 14.85 -0.91
CA SER A 188 12.23 16.03 -1.72
C SER A 188 11.15 16.33 -2.76
N ARG A 189 10.61 15.31 -3.43
CA ARG A 189 9.49 15.47 -4.39
C ARG A 189 8.18 15.82 -3.71
N LEU A 190 7.87 15.18 -2.57
CA LEU A 190 6.67 15.50 -1.80
C LEU A 190 6.64 16.97 -1.37
N ARG A 191 7.81 17.54 -1.03
CA ARG A 191 7.96 18.96 -0.66
C ARG A 191 7.72 19.95 -1.79
N GLU A 192 7.69 19.50 -3.05
CA GLU A 192 7.36 20.37 -4.18
C GLU A 192 5.88 20.79 -4.15
N GLU A 193 5.03 19.96 -3.56
CA GLU A 193 3.57 20.14 -3.53
C GLU A 193 3.02 20.31 -2.11
N TRP A 194 3.64 19.68 -1.11
CA TRP A 194 3.11 19.62 0.25
C TRP A 194 4.05 20.27 1.26
N PRO A 195 3.57 21.23 2.09
CA PRO A 195 4.39 21.84 3.12
C PRO A 195 4.75 20.83 4.21
N ASP A 196 5.93 21.01 4.83
CA ASP A 196 6.43 20.11 5.90
C ASP A 196 5.42 19.90 7.04
N ASP A 197 4.65 20.93 7.43
CA ASP A 197 3.64 20.82 8.48
C ASP A 197 2.57 19.78 8.12
N ARG A 198 2.18 19.72 6.85
CA ARG A 198 1.21 18.75 6.34
C ARG A 198 1.84 17.36 6.24
N LEU A 199 3.08 17.26 5.73
CA LEU A 199 3.81 15.98 5.66
C LEU A 199 4.06 15.36 7.04
N ARG A 200 4.17 16.16 8.11
CA ARG A 200 4.29 15.66 9.49
C ARG A 200 3.05 14.95 10.02
N GLU A 201 1.90 15.08 9.36
CA GLU A 201 0.72 14.28 9.69
C GLU A 201 0.90 12.80 9.29
N LEU A 202 1.85 12.50 8.39
CA LEU A 202 2.18 11.13 7.99
C LEU A 202 3.23 10.56 8.95
N THR A 203 2.79 9.69 9.86
CA THR A 203 3.64 9.06 10.88
C THR A 203 4.95 8.48 10.34
N PRO A 204 4.98 7.75 9.19
CA PRO A 204 6.22 7.20 8.66
C PRO A 204 7.27 8.27 8.29
N LEU A 205 6.86 9.50 7.98
CA LEU A 205 7.77 10.59 7.60
C LEU A 205 8.41 11.30 8.79
N ILE A 206 7.83 11.21 9.98
CA ILE A 206 8.23 12.02 11.15
C ILE A 206 9.74 11.92 11.46
N PRO A 207 10.37 10.72 11.50
CA PRO A 207 11.80 10.61 11.78
C PRO A 207 12.67 11.36 10.77
N TYR A 208 12.31 11.26 9.48
CA TYR A 208 13.06 11.80 8.35
C TYR A 208 12.91 13.32 8.19
N LEU A 209 11.74 13.86 8.55
CA LEU A 209 11.49 15.31 8.53
C LEU A 209 12.22 16.05 9.66
N ARG A 210 12.48 15.39 10.80
CA ARG A 210 13.27 15.97 11.92
C ARG A 210 14.75 16.12 11.56
N GLU A 211 15.30 15.15 10.84
CA GLU A 211 16.72 15.13 10.46
C GLU A 211 17.08 16.19 9.42
N THR A 212 16.19 16.50 8.47
CA THR A 212 16.47 17.52 7.45
C THR A 212 16.64 18.91 8.09
N LEU A 213 15.78 19.28 9.05
CA LEU A 213 15.89 20.55 9.78
C LEU A 213 17.20 20.64 10.57
N ALA A 214 17.65 19.54 11.19
CA ALA A 214 18.92 19.52 11.90
C ALA A 214 20.12 19.62 10.93
N ALA A 215 20.06 19.02 9.74
CA ALA A 215 21.08 19.14 8.70
C ALA A 215 21.13 20.56 8.10
N THR A 216 19.99 21.08 7.65
CA THR A 216 19.87 22.44 7.10
C THR A 216 20.21 23.51 8.14
N ARG A 217 19.83 23.35 9.41
CA ARG A 217 20.23 24.25 10.50
C ARG A 217 21.74 24.17 10.77
N ARG A 218 22.35 22.99 10.78
CA ARG A 218 23.81 22.84 10.91
C ARG A 218 24.56 23.48 9.75
N GLU A 219 24.03 23.38 8.54
CA GLU A 219 24.62 23.98 7.35
C GLU A 219 24.44 25.51 7.32
N ALA A 220 23.26 26.01 7.69
CA ALA A 220 23.02 27.44 7.86
C ALA A 220 23.88 28.07 8.98
N ILE A 221 24.13 27.34 10.07
CA ILE A 221 25.10 27.75 11.11
C ILE A 221 26.53 27.73 10.55
N ARG A 222 26.92 26.70 9.78
CA ARG A 222 28.25 26.60 9.15
C ARG A 222 28.52 27.72 8.15
N HIS A 223 27.51 28.15 7.41
CA HIS A 223 27.58 29.26 6.45
C HIS A 223 27.27 30.64 7.07
N GLY A 224 27.05 30.71 8.39
CA GLY A 224 26.85 31.96 9.12
C GLY A 224 25.50 32.65 8.89
N HIS A 225 24.53 31.94 8.32
CA HIS A 225 23.18 32.46 8.05
C HIS A 225 22.26 32.43 9.29
N VAL A 226 22.62 31.69 10.33
CA VAL A 226 21.87 31.59 11.60
C VAL A 226 22.84 31.51 12.78
N THR A 227 22.63 32.31 13.82
CA THR A 227 23.41 32.23 15.07
C THR A 227 22.82 31.20 16.04
N THR A 228 23.68 30.45 16.73
CA THR A 228 23.30 29.55 17.84
C THR A 228 22.75 30.36 19.02
N GLY A 229 21.43 30.55 19.01
CA GLY A 229 20.62 31.01 20.15
C GLY A 229 19.79 29.87 20.70
#